data_AF-A0A2G9P8S4-F1
#
_entry.id   AF-A0A2G9P8S4-F1
#
_cell.length_a   1.000
_cell.length_b   1.000
_cell.length_c   1.000
_cell.angle_alpha   90.00
_cell.angle_beta   90.00
_cell.angle_gamma   90.00
#
_symmetry.space_group_name_H-M   'P 1'
#
loop_
_entity.id
_entity.type
_entity.pdbx_description
1 polymer ?
#
loop_
_entity_poly.entity_id
_entity_poly.type
_entity_poly.pdbx_seq_one_letter_code
_entity_poly.pdbx_strand_id
1 'polypeptide(L)'
;MGHEVIIDDLPQKESVKEKQNGLKIQKEDKRDIPLKLRLSVLNRDNFRCVFCGRSPATSVGVILHIDHIHPFAKGGKTTLNNLQTLCFECNIGKSDRKLN
;
A
#
# COMPACT_ATOMS: atom_id res chain seq x y z
N MET A 1 -40.30 -59.85 27.95
CA MET A 1 -39.49 -59.71 26.73
C MET A 1 -39.43 -58.23 26.40
N GLY A 2 -38.54 -57.50 27.06
CA GLY A 2 -38.27 -56.08 26.77
C GLY A 2 -36.81 -55.99 26.42
N HIS A 3 -36.49 -55.70 25.16
CA HIS A 3 -35.13 -55.42 24.75
C HIS A 3 -34.83 -53.96 25.10
N GLU A 4 -33.92 -53.76 26.03
CA GLU A 4 -33.32 -52.48 26.35
C GLU A 4 -32.44 -52.07 25.15
N VAL A 5 -32.83 -51.01 24.44
CA VAL A 5 -32.04 -50.46 23.33
C VAL A 5 -30.97 -49.57 23.96
N ILE A 6 -29.73 -50.07 23.95
CA ILE A 6 -28.54 -49.26 24.26
C ILE A 6 -28.43 -48.22 23.14
N ILE A 7 -28.74 -46.97 23.47
CA ILE A 7 -28.42 -45.80 22.65
C ILE A 7 -26.91 -45.60 22.74
N ASP A 8 -26.18 -46.14 21.76
CA ASP A 8 -24.77 -45.85 21.60
C ASP A 8 -24.57 -44.33 21.41
N ASP A 9 -23.70 -43.78 22.26
CA ASP A 9 -23.31 -42.38 22.31
C ASP A 9 -23.09 -41.78 20.92
N LEU A 10 -23.94 -40.82 20.56
CA LEU A 10 -23.67 -39.94 19.42
C LEU A 10 -22.35 -39.20 19.70
N PRO A 11 -21.35 -39.25 18.81
CA PRO A 11 -20.11 -38.52 19.03
C PRO A 11 -20.44 -37.03 19.06
N GLN A 12 -20.20 -36.41 20.22
CA GLN A 12 -20.29 -34.97 20.35
C GLN A 12 -19.29 -34.35 19.36
N LYS A 13 -19.82 -33.65 18.35
CA LYS A 13 -19.01 -32.85 17.43
C LYS A 13 -18.26 -31.80 18.23
N GLU A 14 -17.03 -32.11 18.59
CA GLU A 14 -16.09 -31.11 19.10
C GLU A 14 -16.00 -30.00 18.06
N SER A 15 -16.35 -28.78 18.51
CA SER A 15 -16.25 -27.59 17.69
C SER A 15 -14.77 -27.33 17.39
N VAL A 16 -14.31 -27.74 16.21
CA VAL A 16 -13.01 -27.34 15.68
C VAL A 16 -13.07 -25.83 15.48
N LYS A 17 -12.50 -25.08 16.43
CA LYS A 17 -12.29 -23.63 16.28
C LYS A 17 -11.22 -23.43 15.21
N GLU A 18 -11.65 -23.28 13.96
CA GLU A 18 -10.80 -22.82 12.87
C GLU A 18 -10.20 -21.46 13.25
N LYS A 19 -8.91 -21.45 13.62
CA LYS A 19 -8.14 -20.22 13.76
C LYS A 19 -7.88 -19.68 12.36
N GLN A 20 -8.77 -18.83 11.87
CA GLN A 20 -8.54 -18.05 10.67
C GLN A 20 -7.38 -17.07 10.93
N ASN A 21 -6.15 -17.51 10.63
CA ASN A 21 -4.96 -16.68 10.71
C ASN A 21 -4.91 -15.79 9.44
N GLY A 22 -5.83 -14.85 9.34
CA GLY A 22 -5.90 -13.91 8.23
C GLY A 22 -4.73 -12.92 8.27
N LEU A 23 -3.97 -12.80 7.18
CA LEU A 23 -2.95 -11.77 7.02
C LEU A 23 -3.60 -10.38 7.19
N LYS A 24 -3.23 -9.65 8.24
CA LYS A 24 -3.65 -8.26 8.41
C LYS A 24 -2.94 -7.41 7.36
N ILE A 25 -3.68 -6.89 6.38
CA ILE A 25 -3.15 -5.95 5.38
C ILE A 25 -2.79 -4.64 6.08
N GLN A 26 -1.52 -4.24 6.01
CA GLN A 26 -1.07 -2.99 6.60
C GLN A 26 -1.41 -1.82 5.67
N LYS A 27 -1.53 -0.61 6.22
CA LYS A 27 -1.85 0.59 5.41
C LYS A 27 -0.81 0.84 4.31
N GLU A 28 0.45 0.55 4.59
CA GLU A 28 1.57 0.70 3.66
C GLU A 28 1.55 -0.32 2.50
N ASP A 29 0.75 -1.38 2.59
CA ASP A 29 0.58 -2.37 1.53
C ASP A 29 -0.43 -1.91 0.47
N LYS A 30 -1.12 -0.79 0.70
CA LYS A 30 -2.09 -0.22 -0.25
C LYS A 30 -1.40 0.76 -1.18
N ARG A 31 -1.78 0.74 -2.46
CA ARG A 31 -1.26 1.69 -3.47
C ARG A 31 -1.77 3.11 -3.25
N ASP A 32 -2.98 3.25 -2.71
CA ASP A 32 -3.56 4.55 -2.41
C ASP A 32 -2.71 5.30 -1.37
N ILE A 33 -2.42 6.56 -1.66
CA ILE A 33 -1.55 7.39 -0.81
C ILE A 33 -2.45 8.35 -0.03
N PRO A 34 -2.58 8.19 1.30
CA PRO A 34 -3.43 9.07 2.11
C PRO A 34 -3.06 10.54 1.95
N LEU A 35 -4.04 11.44 1.94
CA LEU A 35 -3.83 12.88 1.74
C LEU A 35 -2.76 13.47 2.68
N LYS A 36 -2.77 13.09 3.96
CA LYS A 36 -1.75 13.53 4.93
C LYS A 36 -0.34 13.12 4.52
N LEU A 37 -0.18 11.90 4.00
CA LEU A 37 1.11 11.40 3.52
C LEU A 37 1.53 12.12 2.23
N ARG A 38 0.59 12.38 1.30
CA ARG A 38 0.86 13.18 0.09
C ARG A 38 1.40 14.57 0.45
N LEU A 39 0.75 15.26 1.38
CA LEU A 39 1.21 16.58 1.85
C LEU A 39 2.59 16.50 2.52
N SER A 40 2.84 15.45 3.30
CA SER A 40 4.14 15.24 3.95
C SER A 40 5.28 15.05 2.94
N VAL A 41 5.03 14.30 1.86
CA VAL A 41 6.00 14.09 0.77
C VAL A 41 6.26 15.40 0.01
N LEU A 42 5.20 16.13 -0.38
CA LEU A 42 5.34 17.43 -1.06
C LEU A 42 6.13 18.43 -0.22
N ASN A 43 5.84 18.51 1.09
CA ASN A 43 6.55 19.42 1.99
C ASN A 43 8.03 19.03 2.15
N ARG A 44 8.35 17.74 2.32
CA ARG A 44 9.73 17.24 2.38
C ARG A 44 10.50 17.61 1.10
N ASP A 45 9.85 17.50 -0.04
CA ASP A 45 10.46 17.72 -1.36
C ASP A 45 10.38 19.20 -1.80
N ASN A 46 10.06 20.13 -0.88
CA ASN A 46 9.97 21.57 -1.15
C ASN A 46 9.03 21.95 -2.30
N PHE A 47 7.96 21.17 -2.50
CA PHE A 47 7.01 21.33 -3.61
C PHE A 47 7.71 21.39 -4.98
N ARG A 48 8.76 20.58 -5.16
CA ARG A 48 9.57 20.50 -6.37
C ARG A 48 9.70 19.06 -6.82
N CYS A 49 9.86 18.87 -8.13
CA CYS A 49 10.32 17.59 -8.66
C CYS A 49 11.71 17.28 -8.11
N VAL A 50 11.87 16.16 -7.40
CA VAL A 50 13.18 15.80 -6.82
C VAL A 50 14.22 15.43 -7.88
N PHE A 51 13.78 15.11 -9.10
CA PHE A 51 14.67 14.76 -10.21
C PHE A 51 15.17 15.97 -10.98
N CYS A 52 14.27 16.86 -11.44
CA CYS A 52 14.63 17.99 -12.31
C CYS A 52 14.51 19.37 -11.64
N GLY A 53 14.05 19.46 -10.40
CA GLY A 53 13.95 20.71 -9.63
C GLY A 53 12.78 21.64 -10.00
N ARG A 54 12.05 21.39 -11.11
CA ARG A 54 10.89 22.20 -11.51
C ARG A 54 9.80 22.20 -10.43
N SER A 55 9.19 23.36 -10.21
CA SER A 55 7.99 23.53 -9.36
C SER A 55 6.93 24.41 -10.02
N PRO A 56 5.66 24.27 -9.61
CA PRO A 56 4.60 25.19 -10.00
C PRO A 56 4.90 26.65 -9.64
N ALA A 57 5.70 26.90 -8.60
CA ALA A 57 6.06 28.24 -8.15
C ALA A 57 7.07 28.95 -9.08
N THR A 58 7.88 28.20 -9.83
CA THR A 58 8.91 28.77 -10.73
C THR A 58 8.65 28.47 -12.20
N SER A 59 7.68 27.63 -12.51
CA SER A 59 7.45 27.14 -13.87
C SER A 59 5.94 26.92 -14.07
N VAL A 60 5.34 27.77 -14.90
CA VAL A 60 3.91 27.74 -15.21
C VAL A 60 3.53 26.40 -15.85
N GLY A 61 2.41 25.82 -15.43
CA GLY A 61 1.88 24.57 -16.00
C GLY A 61 2.55 23.29 -15.50
N VAL A 62 3.53 23.37 -14.58
CA VAL A 62 4.10 22.16 -13.97
C VAL A 62 3.09 21.50 -13.04
N ILE A 63 2.79 20.23 -13.30
CA ILE A 63 1.97 19.36 -12.44
C ILE A 63 2.91 18.40 -11.70
N LEU A 64 2.75 18.33 -10.37
CA LEU A 64 3.48 17.42 -9.51
C LEU A 64 2.65 16.19 -9.17
N HIS A 65 3.31 15.04 -9.15
CA HIS A 65 2.78 13.74 -8.78
C HIS A 65 3.59 13.19 -7.61
N ILE A 66 2.93 12.41 -6.75
CA ILE A 66 3.61 11.58 -5.76
C ILE A 66 3.73 10.18 -6.34
N ASP A 67 4.95 9.67 -6.40
CA ASP A 67 5.27 8.36 -6.98
C ASP A 67 6.16 7.54 -6.04
N HIS A 68 6.17 6.22 -6.22
CA HIS A 68 6.99 5.31 -5.43
C HIS A 68 8.41 5.20 -5.99
N ILE A 69 9.43 5.46 -5.16
CA ILE A 69 10.85 5.28 -5.49
C ILE A 69 11.10 3.83 -5.91
N HIS A 70 10.86 2.86 -5.01
CA HIS A 70 10.70 1.46 -5.38
C HIS A 70 9.27 1.24 -5.86
N PRO A 71 9.06 0.89 -7.14
CA PRO A 71 7.72 0.79 -7.73
C PRO A 71 6.79 -0.11 -6.92
N PHE A 72 5.54 0.34 -6.71
CA PHE A 72 4.53 -0.44 -6.00
C PHE A 72 4.32 -1.83 -6.63
N ALA A 73 4.28 -1.90 -7.97
CA ALA A 73 4.16 -3.16 -8.71
C ALA A 73 5.32 -4.15 -8.49
N LYS A 74 6.45 -3.69 -7.94
CA LYS A 74 7.63 -4.50 -7.62
C LYS A 74 7.79 -4.70 -6.11
N GLY A 75 6.72 -4.49 -5.32
CA GLY A 75 6.72 -4.66 -3.87
C GLY A 75 7.05 -3.39 -3.07
N GLY A 76 7.08 -2.22 -3.70
CA GLY A 76 7.24 -0.94 -3.01
C GLY A 76 6.10 -0.64 -2.06
N LYS A 77 6.43 -0.25 -0.82
CA LYS A 77 5.45 0.15 0.20
C LYS A 77 5.08 1.62 0.07
N THR A 78 3.87 1.96 0.48
CA THR A 78 3.39 3.35 0.57
C THR A 78 3.82 3.97 1.89
N THR A 79 5.09 4.36 1.95
CA THR A 79 5.72 4.97 3.13
C THR A 79 6.40 6.28 2.74
N LEU A 80 6.59 7.19 3.70
CA LEU A 80 7.25 8.47 3.44
C LEU A 80 8.61 8.29 2.74
N ASN A 81 9.41 7.31 3.19
CA ASN A 81 10.74 7.04 2.66
C ASN A 81 10.75 6.42 1.27
N ASN A 82 9.65 5.78 0.84
CA ASN A 82 9.55 5.19 -0.49
C ASN A 82 8.71 6.05 -1.45
N LEU A 83 8.21 7.20 -1.02
CA LEU A 83 7.48 8.13 -1.89
C LEU A 83 8.36 9.33 -2.24
N GLN A 84 8.14 9.90 -3.42
CA GLN A 84 8.85 11.08 -3.93
C GLN A 84 7.93 11.94 -4.80
N THR A 85 8.26 13.22 -4.90
CA THR A 85 7.58 14.19 -5.76
C THR A 85 8.26 14.26 -7.13
N LEU A 86 7.53 13.99 -8.20
CA LEU A 86 8.01 14.11 -9.58
C LEU A 86 7.08 15.03 -10.38
N CYS A 87 7.62 15.80 -11.34
CA CYS A 87 6.77 16.44 -12.34
C CYS A 87 6.21 15.39 -13.31
N PHE A 88 5.12 15.73 -14.02
CA PHE A 88 4.48 14.85 -15.01
C PHE A 88 5.47 14.16 -15.97
N GLU A 89 6.36 14.94 -16.60
CA GLU A 89 7.35 14.43 -17.55
C GLU A 89 8.32 13.43 -16.90
N CYS A 90 8.87 13.75 -15.74
CA CYS A 90 9.80 12.86 -15.02
C CYS A 90 9.10 11.61 -14.49
N ASN A 91 7.84 11.74 -14.05
CA ASN A 91 7.03 10.63 -13.58
C ASN A 91 6.76 9.61 -14.69
N ILE A 92 6.35 10.08 -15.88
CA ILE A 92 6.17 9.22 -17.06
C ILE A 92 7.52 8.60 -17.47
N GLY A 93 8.58 9.40 -17.49
CA GLY A 93 9.93 8.93 -17.80
C GLY A 93 10.39 7.82 -16.85
N LYS A 94 10.10 7.93 -15.55
CA LYS A 94 10.44 6.90 -14.57
C LYS A 94 9.65 5.61 -14.82
N SER A 95 8.33 5.69 -14.99
CA SER A 95 7.45 4.52 -15.11
C SER A 95 7.67 3.53 -13.93
N ASP A 96 7.76 2.23 -14.20
CA ASP A 96 8.01 1.16 -13.23
C ASP A 96 9.51 0.96 -12.91
N ARG A 97 10.36 1.95 -13.17
CA ARG A 97 11.80 1.90 -12.88
C ARG A 97 12.14 2.69 -11.62
N LYS A 98 13.34 2.46 -11.08
CA LYS A 98 13.97 3.38 -10.14
C LYS A 98 14.67 4.47 -10.95
N LEU A 99 14.71 5.68 -10.40
CA LEU A 99 15.63 6.71 -10.90
C LEU A 99 16.99 6.35 -10.34
N ASN A 100 17.97 6.22 -11.23
CA ASN A 100 19.36 5.90 -10.89
C ASN A 100 20.11 7.19 -10.57
#